data_AF-A0A9X7C884-F1
#
_entry.id   AF-A0A9X7C884-F1
#
_cell.length_a   1.000
_cell.length_b   1.000
_cell.length_c   1.000
_cell.angle_alpha   90.00
_cell.angle_beta   90.00
_cell.angle_gamma   90.00
#
_symmetry.space_group_name_H-M   'P 1'
#
loop_
_entity.id
_entity.type
_entity.pdbx_description
1 polymer ?
#
loop_
_entity_poly.entity_id
_entity_poly.type
_entity_poly.pdbx_seq_one_letter_code
_entity_poly.pdbx_strand_id
1 'polypeptide(L)'
;MILKRSYQALLLVMSVSLLLMSFFIPLNKASAEVINHEKYNMDWAYSPQYGKDVRTELLKNASGQIAYCLVYGLKSPNGQDLPESGRTNDIVYRVLLNGYPQKSPEELGVSTWEQAHYSTQLALWNSLGQINTAELQFKDAAVEKATKAIIHAADQSQDTQDVYMNVVPTDKKEAKLNGEYFETTTYTVQTNAKKGTFKVQMNNAPQGTRVVTEQGE
;
A
#
# COMPACT_ATOMS: atom_id res chain seq x y z
N MET A 1 -45.56 -29.97 24.61
CA MET A 1 -44.50 -30.15 25.62
C MET A 1 -44.23 -28.79 26.27
N ILE A 2 -44.73 -28.57 27.48
CA ILE A 2 -44.62 -27.27 28.17
C ILE A 2 -43.23 -27.21 28.83
N LEU A 3 -42.36 -26.35 28.31
CA LEU A 3 -41.02 -26.14 28.87
C LEU A 3 -41.17 -25.57 30.29
N LYS A 4 -40.54 -26.18 31.29
CA LYS A 4 -40.57 -25.69 32.68
C LYS A 4 -40.14 -24.22 32.70
N ARG A 5 -40.87 -23.38 33.43
CA ARG A 5 -40.71 -21.91 33.52
C ARG A 5 -39.26 -21.46 33.83
N SER A 6 -38.48 -22.29 34.53
CA SER A 6 -37.04 -22.09 34.77
C SER A 6 -36.18 -22.14 33.50
N TYR A 7 -36.48 -23.02 32.56
CA TYR A 7 -35.77 -23.11 31.27
C TYR A 7 -36.14 -21.96 30.33
N GLN A 8 -37.38 -21.47 30.40
CA GLN A 8 -37.79 -20.28 29.65
C GLN A 8 -37.05 -19.03 30.14
N ALA A 9 -36.88 -18.88 31.46
CA ALA A 9 -36.10 -17.80 32.04
C ALA A 9 -34.60 -17.90 31.66
N LEU A 10 -34.03 -19.11 31.68
CA LEU A 10 -32.64 -19.34 31.28
C LEU A 10 -32.40 -18.99 29.80
N LEU A 11 -33.31 -19.39 28.91
CA LEU A 11 -33.24 -19.08 27.48
C LEU A 11 -33.33 -17.57 27.24
N LEU A 12 -34.22 -16.86 27.95
CA LEU A 12 -34.34 -15.41 27.88
C LEU A 12 -33.05 -14.70 28.31
N VAL A 13 -32.45 -15.13 29.43
CA VAL A 13 -31.19 -14.55 29.92
C VAL A 13 -30.06 -14.77 28.92
N MET A 14 -29.90 -15.98 28.38
CA MET A 14 -28.89 -16.27 27.35
C MET A 14 -29.09 -15.44 26.08
N SER A 15 -30.34 -15.23 25.66
CA SER A 15 -30.68 -14.42 24.48
C SER A 15 -30.26 -12.96 24.67
N VAL A 16 -30.54 -12.40 25.85
CA VAL A 16 -30.17 -11.03 26.20
C VAL A 16 -28.66 -10.89 26.34
N SER A 17 -27.98 -11.88 26.93
CA SER A 17 -26.51 -11.89 27.04
C SER A 17 -25.81 -11.96 25.67
N LEU A 18 -26.33 -12.74 24.73
CA LEU A 18 -25.82 -12.80 23.35
C LEU A 18 -26.03 -11.47 22.61
N LEU A 19 -27.19 -10.82 22.81
CA LEU A 19 -27.46 -9.50 22.24
C LEU A 19 -26.50 -8.44 22.80
N LEU A 20 -26.22 -8.46 24.11
CA LEU A 20 -25.29 -7.53 24.75
C LEU A 20 -23.84 -7.76 24.31
N MET A 21 -23.41 -9.01 24.15
CA MET A 21 -22.09 -9.36 23.59
C MET A 21 -21.90 -8.82 22.17
N SER A 22 -22.97 -8.73 21.37
CA SER A 22 -22.90 -8.21 20.00
C SER A 22 -22.51 -6.72 19.92
N PHE A 23 -22.75 -5.94 20.98
CA PHE A 23 -22.31 -4.54 21.09
C PHE A 23 -20.83 -4.38 21.47
N PHE A 24 -20.19 -5.43 21.99
CA PHE A 24 -18.76 -5.44 22.32
C PHE A 24 -17.89 -6.00 21.20
N ILE A 25 -18.49 -6.46 20.11
CA ILE A 25 -17.74 -6.76 18.88
C ILE A 25 -17.40 -5.41 18.25
N PRO A 26 -16.12 -5.02 18.17
CA PRO A 26 -15.75 -3.84 17.40
C PRO A 26 -16.17 -4.10 15.96
N LEU A 27 -17.22 -3.41 15.52
CA LEU A 27 -17.47 -3.22 14.10
C LEU A 27 -16.23 -2.49 13.60
N ASN A 28 -15.30 -3.20 12.95
CA ASN A 28 -14.31 -2.58 12.10
C ASN A 28 -15.12 -1.70 11.15
N LYS A 29 -15.08 -0.39 11.38
CA LYS A 29 -15.63 0.56 10.43
C LYS A 29 -14.78 0.39 9.20
N ALA A 30 -15.28 -0.36 8.23
CA ALA A 30 -14.90 -0.19 6.85
C ALA A 30 -15.35 1.23 6.50
N SER A 31 -14.50 2.22 6.80
CA SER A 31 -14.70 3.55 6.26
C SER A 31 -14.50 3.39 4.77
N ALA A 32 -15.59 3.46 4.03
CA ALA A 32 -15.51 3.54 2.59
C ALA A 32 -14.89 4.90 2.25
N GLU A 33 -13.88 4.89 1.38
CA GLU A 33 -13.24 6.12 0.95
C GLU A 33 -14.09 6.74 -0.16
N VAL A 34 -14.39 8.02 -0.05
CA VAL A 34 -15.11 8.77 -1.09
C VAL A 34 -14.10 9.28 -2.11
N ILE A 35 -14.24 8.84 -3.36
CA ILE A 35 -13.40 9.29 -4.48
C ILE A 35 -14.14 10.33 -5.33
N ASN A 36 -13.49 11.46 -5.54
CA ASN A 36 -13.89 12.50 -6.47
C ASN A 36 -13.00 12.47 -7.71
N HIS A 37 -13.50 13.00 -8.82
CA HIS A 37 -12.77 13.06 -10.07
C HIS A 37 -12.67 14.49 -10.62
N GLU A 38 -11.54 14.80 -11.25
CA GLU A 38 -11.24 16.08 -11.86
C GLU A 38 -10.77 15.85 -13.30
N LYS A 39 -11.38 16.56 -14.25
CA LYS A 39 -10.98 16.50 -15.66
C LYS A 39 -9.84 17.47 -15.92
N TYR A 40 -8.91 17.05 -16.76
CA TYR A 40 -7.84 17.90 -17.27
C TYR A 40 -7.67 17.66 -18.77
N ASN A 41 -6.98 18.56 -19.46
CA ASN A 41 -6.68 18.43 -20.88
C ASN A 41 -5.27 17.87 -21.07
N MET A 42 -5.11 17.04 -22.09
CA MET A 42 -3.85 16.42 -22.44
C MET A 42 -3.86 16.07 -23.93
N ASP A 43 -2.68 15.97 -24.53
CA ASP A 43 -2.50 15.37 -25.84
C ASP A 43 -2.62 13.85 -25.73
N TRP A 44 -3.87 13.39 -25.60
CA TRP A 44 -4.21 11.99 -25.37
C TRP A 44 -3.65 11.09 -26.47
N ALA A 45 -2.95 10.04 -26.07
CA ALA A 45 -2.45 9.02 -26.99
C ALA A 45 -3.65 8.30 -27.64
N TYR A 46 -3.54 8.03 -28.94
CA TYR A 46 -4.57 7.28 -29.66
C TYR A 46 -4.27 5.78 -29.59
N SER A 47 -5.28 4.97 -29.29
CA SER A 47 -5.16 3.51 -29.30
C SER A 47 -5.82 2.95 -30.57
N PRO A 48 -5.05 2.35 -31.49
CA PRO A 48 -5.61 1.62 -32.63
C PRO A 48 -6.51 0.45 -32.19
N GLN A 49 -6.16 -0.24 -31.10
CA GLN A 49 -6.95 -1.33 -30.50
C GLN A 49 -8.38 -0.89 -30.18
N TYR A 50 -8.57 0.33 -29.67
CA TYR A 50 -9.87 0.84 -29.25
C TYR A 50 -10.50 1.86 -30.22
N GLY A 51 -9.77 2.23 -31.29
CA GLY A 51 -10.22 3.22 -32.27
C GLY A 51 -10.47 4.62 -31.68
N LYS A 52 -9.83 4.98 -30.56
CA LYS A 52 -10.08 6.24 -29.85
C LYS A 52 -8.90 6.69 -28.99
N ASP A 53 -8.93 7.96 -28.59
CA ASP A 53 -8.04 8.52 -27.58
C ASP A 53 -8.20 7.79 -26.24
N VAL A 54 -7.06 7.47 -25.62
CA VAL A 54 -7.00 6.91 -24.26
C VAL A 54 -7.04 8.07 -23.27
N ARG A 55 -8.21 8.30 -22.68
CA ARG A 55 -8.45 9.40 -21.74
C ARG A 55 -8.51 8.90 -20.31
N THR A 56 -8.12 9.75 -19.38
CA THR A 56 -8.30 9.53 -17.94
C THR A 56 -8.70 10.83 -17.24
N GLU A 57 -8.98 10.71 -15.95
CA GLU A 57 -9.33 11.80 -15.04
C GLU A 57 -8.46 11.66 -13.79
N LEU A 58 -8.22 12.76 -13.09
CA LEU A 58 -7.51 12.74 -11.82
C LEU A 58 -8.47 12.33 -10.72
N LEU A 59 -8.20 11.22 -10.03
CA LEU A 59 -9.02 10.76 -8.93
C LEU A 59 -8.37 11.15 -7.60
N LYS A 60 -9.16 11.72 -6.69
CA LYS A 60 -8.70 12.13 -5.35
C LYS A 60 -9.66 11.65 -4.29
N ASN A 61 -9.11 11.18 -3.18
CA ASN A 61 -9.91 10.92 -1.99
C ASN A 61 -10.17 12.19 -1.18
N ALA A 62 -10.93 12.09 -0.08
CA ALA A 62 -11.28 13.25 0.75
C ALA A 62 -10.06 13.94 1.38
N SER A 63 -8.96 13.21 1.58
CA SER A 63 -7.68 13.75 2.09
C SER A 63 -6.79 14.35 1.01
N GLY A 64 -7.20 14.29 -0.26
CA GLY A 64 -6.43 14.80 -1.41
C GLY A 64 -5.38 13.81 -1.95
N GLN A 65 -5.35 12.57 -1.46
CA GLN A 65 -4.48 11.52 -2.01
C GLN A 65 -5.00 11.08 -3.38
N ILE A 66 -4.06 10.89 -4.31
CA ILE A 66 -4.36 10.50 -5.68
C ILE A 66 -4.65 9.00 -5.74
N ALA A 67 -5.73 8.63 -6.43
CA ALA A 67 -6.07 7.28 -6.80
C ALA A 67 -5.92 7.09 -8.31
N TYR A 68 -5.71 5.85 -8.74
CA TYR A 68 -5.60 5.50 -10.16
C TYR A 68 -6.67 4.48 -10.55
N CYS A 69 -7.14 4.58 -11.80
CA CYS A 69 -8.13 3.66 -12.32
C CYS A 69 -7.47 2.33 -12.71
N LEU A 70 -8.02 1.21 -12.21
CA LEU A 70 -7.48 -0.13 -12.50
C LEU A 70 -7.97 -0.70 -13.83
N VAL A 71 -9.14 -0.28 -14.31
CA VAL A 71 -9.78 -0.87 -15.50
C VAL A 71 -10.07 0.21 -16.53
N TYR A 72 -9.46 0.09 -17.71
CA TYR A 72 -9.71 1.03 -18.79
C TYR A 72 -11.15 0.89 -19.34
N GLY A 73 -11.78 2.03 -19.63
CA GLY A 73 -13.10 2.09 -20.26
C GLY A 73 -14.30 2.03 -19.30
N LEU A 74 -14.08 1.80 -18.00
CA LEU A 74 -15.11 1.99 -16.98
C LEU A 74 -15.15 3.44 -16.52
N LYS A 75 -16.34 3.89 -16.09
CA LYS A 75 -16.52 5.23 -15.55
C LYS A 75 -15.80 5.35 -14.21
N SER A 76 -15.10 6.47 -14.03
CA SER A 76 -14.54 6.86 -12.74
C SER A 76 -15.65 6.97 -11.68
N PRO A 77 -15.38 6.55 -10.43
CA PRO A 77 -16.26 6.85 -9.31
C PRO A 77 -16.37 8.37 -9.11
N ASN A 78 -17.52 8.81 -8.62
CA ASN A 78 -17.75 10.23 -8.31
C ASN A 78 -18.66 10.35 -7.08
N GLY A 79 -18.07 10.58 -5.91
CA GLY A 79 -18.79 10.75 -4.65
C GLY A 79 -19.37 9.46 -4.08
N GLN A 80 -18.92 8.30 -4.57
CA GLN A 80 -19.36 6.98 -4.12
C GLN A 80 -18.41 6.43 -3.05
N ASP A 81 -19.00 5.78 -2.06
CA ASP A 81 -18.30 4.99 -1.05
C ASP A 81 -17.70 3.74 -1.70
N LEU A 82 -16.36 3.65 -1.72
CA LEU A 82 -15.64 2.47 -2.21
C LEU A 82 -15.10 1.66 -1.03
N PRO A 83 -15.61 0.43 -0.79
CA PRO A 83 -15.06 -0.45 0.23
C PRO A 83 -13.71 -1.02 -0.21
N GLU A 84 -12.82 -1.27 0.74
CA GLU A 84 -11.55 -1.95 0.49
C GLU A 84 -11.80 -3.37 -0.01
N SER A 85 -11.22 -3.72 -1.16
CA SER A 85 -11.32 -5.04 -1.78
C SER A 85 -10.03 -5.86 -1.68
N GLY A 86 -9.02 -5.34 -0.99
CA GLY A 86 -7.70 -5.95 -0.81
C GLY A 86 -6.59 -5.21 -1.56
N ARG A 87 -5.44 -5.86 -1.67
CA ARG A 87 -4.24 -5.31 -2.31
C ARG A 87 -4.16 -5.72 -3.78
N THR A 88 -3.64 -4.82 -4.61
CA THR A 88 -3.23 -5.15 -5.98
C THR A 88 -1.96 -6.00 -5.99
N ASN A 89 -1.56 -6.48 -7.16
CA ASN A 89 -0.29 -7.19 -7.32
C ASN A 89 0.93 -6.26 -7.14
N ASP A 90 2.11 -6.85 -6.95
CA ASP A 90 3.34 -6.07 -6.71
C ASP A 90 3.79 -5.28 -7.94
N ILE A 91 3.44 -5.68 -9.16
CA ILE A 91 3.80 -4.87 -10.34
C ILE A 91 3.06 -3.53 -10.35
N VAL A 92 1.78 -3.51 -9.94
CA VAL A 92 1.03 -2.25 -9.72
C VAL A 92 1.69 -1.41 -8.64
N TYR A 93 2.05 -2.03 -7.51
CA TYR A 93 2.75 -1.33 -6.43
C TYR A 93 4.05 -0.68 -6.93
N ARG A 94 4.86 -1.40 -7.70
CA ARG A 94 6.10 -0.89 -8.28
C ARG A 94 5.88 0.21 -9.32
N VAL A 95 4.81 0.15 -10.11
CA VAL A 95 4.41 1.26 -10.99
C VAL A 95 4.11 2.51 -10.16
N LEU A 96 3.33 2.39 -9.09
CA LEU A 96 2.98 3.52 -8.23
C LEU A 96 4.19 4.09 -7.48
N LEU A 97 5.13 3.25 -7.03
CA LEU A 97 6.40 3.69 -6.44
C LEU A 97 7.28 4.46 -7.43
N ASN A 98 7.22 4.10 -8.72
CA ASN A 98 8.07 4.68 -9.75
C ASN A 98 7.40 5.78 -10.58
N GLY A 99 6.12 6.05 -10.34
CA GLY A 99 5.32 7.06 -11.01
C GLY A 99 4.94 8.22 -10.10
N TYR A 100 3.97 9.00 -10.56
CA TYR A 100 3.40 10.13 -9.84
C TYR A 100 2.37 9.65 -8.79
N PRO A 101 2.23 10.30 -7.63
CA PRO A 101 3.01 11.44 -7.13
C PRO A 101 4.25 11.05 -6.30
N GLN A 102 4.68 9.78 -6.30
CA GLN A 102 5.89 9.37 -5.57
C GLN A 102 7.16 9.99 -6.18
N LYS A 103 7.17 10.15 -7.50
CA LYS A 103 8.14 10.96 -8.23
C LYS A 103 7.48 12.23 -8.75
N SER A 104 8.20 13.35 -8.68
CA SER A 104 7.76 14.62 -9.23
C SER A 104 7.73 14.61 -10.76
N PRO A 105 7.03 15.56 -11.42
CA PRO A 105 7.11 15.73 -12.87
C PRO A 105 8.55 15.81 -13.40
N GLU A 106 9.41 16.55 -12.71
CA GLU A 106 10.81 16.74 -13.08
C GLU A 106 11.59 15.43 -12.99
N GLU A 107 11.39 14.64 -11.93
CA GLU A 107 12.02 13.31 -11.77
C GLU A 107 11.57 12.32 -12.85
N LEU A 108 10.33 12.48 -13.36
CA LEU A 108 9.79 11.70 -14.47
C LEU A 108 10.20 12.25 -15.86
N GLY A 109 10.87 13.40 -15.90
CA GLY A 109 11.32 14.03 -17.14
C GLY A 109 10.19 14.68 -17.96
N VAL A 110 9.12 15.12 -17.30
CA VAL A 110 7.98 15.84 -17.89
C VAL A 110 7.84 17.23 -17.26
N SER A 111 7.05 18.11 -17.88
CA SER A 111 6.97 19.51 -17.47
C SER A 111 5.75 19.84 -16.62
N THR A 112 4.77 18.94 -16.54
CA THR A 112 3.49 19.18 -15.88
C THR A 112 3.05 17.99 -15.05
N TRP A 113 2.25 18.24 -14.01
CA TRP A 113 1.68 17.17 -13.21
C TRP A 113 0.68 16.33 -14.02
N GLU A 114 0.00 16.93 -15.01
CA GLU A 114 -0.93 16.24 -15.89
C GLU A 114 -0.22 15.18 -16.73
N GLN A 115 0.95 15.52 -17.29
CA GLN A 115 1.80 14.57 -18.02
C GLN A 115 2.27 13.44 -17.10
N ALA A 116 2.75 13.79 -15.90
CA ALA A 116 3.23 12.84 -14.91
C ALA A 116 2.14 11.85 -14.47
N HIS A 117 0.95 12.38 -14.16
CA HIS A 117 -0.24 11.59 -13.83
C HIS A 117 -0.65 10.69 -15.00
N TYR A 118 -0.75 11.24 -16.21
CA TYR A 118 -1.17 10.48 -17.38
C TYR A 118 -0.20 9.36 -17.74
N SER A 119 1.11 9.61 -17.72
CA SER A 119 2.14 8.59 -17.93
C SER A 119 2.05 7.46 -16.90
N THR A 120 1.76 7.80 -15.65
CA THR A 120 1.59 6.80 -14.58
C THR A 120 0.32 5.97 -14.80
N GLN A 121 -0.79 6.59 -15.19
CA GLN A 121 -2.03 5.87 -15.50
C GLN A 121 -1.87 4.92 -16.70
N LEU A 122 -1.16 5.33 -17.76
CA LEU A 122 -0.85 4.48 -18.91
C LEU A 122 0.05 3.29 -18.51
N ALA A 123 1.09 3.55 -17.71
CA ALA A 123 1.97 2.50 -17.20
C ALA A 123 1.20 1.48 -16.35
N LEU A 124 0.27 1.97 -15.52
CA LEU A 124 -0.58 1.12 -14.69
C LEU A 124 -1.47 0.21 -15.56
N TRP A 125 -2.19 0.79 -16.53
CA TRP A 125 -3.03 0.00 -17.45
C TRP A 125 -2.22 -0.98 -18.29
N ASN A 126 -0.98 -0.65 -18.64
CA ASN A 126 -0.06 -1.59 -19.30
C ASN A 126 0.29 -2.77 -18.39
N SER A 127 0.68 -2.51 -17.15
CA SER A 127 1.04 -3.56 -16.18
C SER A 127 -0.13 -4.50 -15.85
N LEU A 128 -1.36 -4.00 -15.98
CA LEU A 128 -2.60 -4.74 -15.78
C LEU A 128 -3.12 -5.41 -17.08
N GLY A 129 -2.37 -5.33 -18.18
CA GLY A 129 -2.75 -5.89 -19.48
C GLY A 129 -3.98 -5.26 -20.12
N GLN A 130 -4.40 -4.08 -19.66
CA GLN A 130 -5.60 -3.38 -20.17
C GLN A 130 -5.33 -2.63 -21.47
N ILE A 131 -4.08 -2.18 -21.66
CA ILE A 131 -3.62 -1.42 -22.82
C ILE A 131 -2.21 -1.86 -23.19
N ASN A 132 -1.93 -2.09 -24.47
CA ASN A 132 -0.55 -2.25 -24.95
C ASN A 132 0.06 -0.88 -25.28
N THR A 133 0.95 -0.38 -24.42
CA THR A 133 1.58 0.93 -24.65
C THR A 133 2.49 0.98 -25.87
N ALA A 134 3.00 -0.17 -26.36
CA ALA A 134 3.82 -0.22 -27.57
C ALA A 134 3.02 0.06 -28.86
N GLU A 135 1.69 -0.11 -28.82
CA GLU A 135 0.79 0.12 -29.95
C GLU A 135 0.11 1.50 -29.92
N LEU A 136 0.30 2.27 -28.83
CA LEU A 136 -0.26 3.61 -28.73
C LEU A 136 0.44 4.58 -29.68
N GLN A 137 -0.35 5.41 -30.33
CA GLN A 137 0.13 6.56 -31.07
C GLN A 137 0.19 7.76 -30.11
N PHE A 138 1.35 7.95 -29.50
CA PHE A 138 1.60 9.08 -28.61
C PHE A 138 1.64 10.39 -29.40
N LYS A 139 0.96 11.40 -28.87
CA LYS A 139 0.98 12.77 -29.40
C LYS A 139 1.99 13.66 -28.66
N ASP A 140 2.48 13.18 -27.51
CA ASP A 140 3.47 13.82 -26.65
C ASP A 140 4.62 12.84 -26.36
N ALA A 141 5.82 13.17 -26.85
CA ALA A 141 7.02 12.35 -26.70
C ALA A 141 7.55 12.29 -25.25
N ALA A 142 7.30 13.32 -24.44
CA ALA A 142 7.69 13.32 -23.03
C ALA A 142 6.82 12.33 -22.25
N VAL A 143 5.51 12.31 -22.53
CA VAL A 143 4.58 11.33 -21.95
C VAL A 143 4.97 9.91 -22.35
N GLU A 144 5.31 9.67 -23.62
CA GLU A 144 5.77 8.37 -24.10
C GLU A 144 7.01 7.89 -23.33
N LYS A 145 8.03 8.76 -23.25
CA LYS A 145 9.28 8.45 -22.57
C LYS A 145 9.06 8.15 -21.08
N ALA A 146 8.28 8.98 -20.39
CA ALA A 146 7.97 8.79 -18.97
C ALA A 146 7.17 7.49 -18.74
N THR A 147 6.18 7.19 -19.58
CA THR A 147 5.40 5.94 -19.50
C THR A 147 6.32 4.72 -19.60
N LYS A 148 7.19 4.70 -20.61
CA LYS A 148 8.16 3.61 -20.82
C LYS A 148 9.16 3.49 -19.67
N ALA A 149 9.62 4.60 -19.13
CA ALA A 149 10.54 4.62 -17.99
C ALA A 149 9.90 4.06 -16.71
N ILE A 150 8.64 4.40 -16.43
CA ILE A 150 7.89 3.88 -15.27
C ILE A 150 7.71 2.36 -15.40
N ILE A 151 7.27 1.87 -16.56
CA ILE A 151 7.11 0.43 -16.83
C ILE A 151 8.45 -0.29 -16.65
N HIS A 152 9.51 0.22 -17.27
CA HIS A 152 10.84 -0.38 -17.17
C HIS A 152 11.34 -0.44 -15.71
N ALA A 153 11.19 0.65 -14.95
CA ALA A 153 11.58 0.67 -13.54
C ALA A 153 10.75 -0.30 -12.69
N ALA A 154 9.45 -0.44 -12.99
CA ALA A 154 8.58 -1.38 -12.30
C ALA A 154 8.93 -2.85 -12.61
N ASP A 155 9.35 -3.15 -13.85
CA ASP A 155 9.77 -4.50 -14.26
C ASP A 155 11.13 -4.90 -13.66
N GLN A 156 12.02 -3.93 -13.40
CA GLN A 156 13.35 -4.18 -12.82
C GLN A 156 13.36 -4.19 -11.28
N SER A 157 12.45 -3.45 -10.64
CA SER A 157 12.41 -3.38 -9.17
C SER A 157 11.98 -4.72 -8.55
N GLN A 158 12.54 -5.01 -7.38
CA GLN A 158 12.20 -6.16 -6.52
C GLN A 158 11.36 -5.75 -5.31
N ASP A 159 10.83 -4.51 -5.29
CA ASP A 159 9.98 -4.05 -4.21
C ASP A 159 8.67 -4.86 -4.17
N THR A 160 8.27 -5.23 -2.95
CA THR A 160 7.06 -6.00 -2.65
C THR A 160 6.24 -5.29 -1.57
N GLN A 161 4.94 -5.60 -1.52
CA GLN A 161 4.05 -5.11 -0.44
C GLN A 161 4.17 -5.95 0.84
N ASP A 162 4.83 -7.11 0.79
CA ASP A 162 5.08 -7.95 1.94
C ASP A 162 6.18 -7.36 2.81
N VAL A 163 5.82 -6.97 4.03
CA VAL A 163 6.76 -6.36 4.97
C VAL A 163 7.60 -7.45 5.61
N TYR A 164 8.92 -7.31 5.56
CA TYR A 164 9.85 -8.19 6.28
C TYR A 164 10.56 -7.47 7.40
N MET A 165 10.92 -8.22 8.44
CA MET A 165 11.77 -7.76 9.53
C MET A 165 12.65 -8.92 9.95
N ASN A 166 13.96 -8.77 9.78
CA ASN A 166 14.97 -9.73 10.21
C ASN A 166 15.85 -9.11 11.28
N VAL A 167 16.30 -9.92 12.24
CA VAL A 167 17.31 -9.52 13.23
C VAL A 167 18.58 -10.30 12.92
N VAL A 168 19.67 -9.59 12.65
CA VAL A 168 20.96 -10.16 12.30
C VAL A 168 21.97 -9.71 13.36
N PRO A 169 22.81 -10.61 13.91
CA PRO A 169 22.93 -12.03 13.57
C PRO A 169 21.81 -12.90 14.14
N THR A 170 21.47 -13.99 13.43
CA THR A 170 20.44 -14.97 13.82
C THR A 170 20.95 -16.04 14.77
N ASP A 171 22.25 -16.34 14.70
CA ASP A 171 22.86 -17.38 15.52
C ASP A 171 23.04 -16.92 16.96
N LYS A 172 23.06 -17.89 17.88
CA LYS A 172 23.37 -17.64 19.29
C LYS A 172 24.71 -16.90 19.40
N LYS A 173 24.74 -15.83 20.18
CA LYS A 173 25.96 -15.08 20.49
C LYS A 173 26.33 -15.27 21.95
N GLU A 174 27.60 -15.56 22.15
CA GLU A 174 28.19 -15.61 23.47
C GLU A 174 28.64 -14.21 23.86
N ALA A 175 28.22 -13.78 25.04
CA ALA A 175 28.67 -12.52 25.62
C ALA A 175 30.10 -12.67 26.16
N LYS A 176 30.95 -11.70 25.92
CA LYS A 176 32.35 -11.66 26.39
C LYS A 176 32.52 -10.51 27.36
N LEU A 177 33.38 -10.70 28.36
CA LEU A 177 33.67 -9.65 29.34
C LEU A 177 34.33 -8.45 28.65
N ASN A 178 33.74 -7.28 28.82
CA ASN A 178 34.25 -5.99 28.37
C ASN A 178 34.01 -4.95 29.48
N GLY A 179 35.09 -4.49 30.14
CA GLY A 179 34.97 -3.64 31.32
C GLY A 179 34.21 -4.33 32.45
N GLU A 180 33.08 -3.74 32.85
CA GLU A 180 32.23 -4.24 33.94
C GLU A 180 31.10 -5.18 33.47
N TYR A 181 30.85 -5.28 32.16
CA TYR A 181 29.70 -6.02 31.61
C TYR A 181 30.15 -7.18 30.71
N PHE A 182 29.31 -8.22 30.64
CA PHE A 182 29.39 -9.20 29.56
C PHE A 182 28.57 -8.67 28.39
N GLU A 183 29.24 -8.40 27.27
CA GLU A 183 28.64 -7.79 26.09
C GLU A 183 28.59 -8.78 24.93
N THR A 184 27.48 -8.79 24.20
CA THR A 184 27.38 -9.46 22.91
C THR A 184 27.88 -8.54 21.79
N THR A 185 27.91 -9.05 20.56
CA THR A 185 27.96 -8.17 19.38
C THR A 185 26.67 -7.37 19.22
N THR A 186 26.71 -6.33 18.38
CA THR A 186 25.53 -5.55 17.99
C THR A 186 24.60 -6.37 17.12
N TYR A 187 23.29 -6.17 17.32
CA TYR A 187 22.25 -6.71 16.47
C TYR A 187 21.68 -5.60 15.59
N THR A 188 21.36 -5.93 14.33
CA THR A 188 20.78 -5.02 13.35
C THR A 188 19.42 -5.55 12.92
N VAL A 189 18.44 -4.64 12.86
CA VAL A 189 17.13 -4.92 12.25
C VAL A 189 17.18 -4.57 10.76
N GLN A 190 16.90 -5.54 9.90
CA GLN A 190 16.79 -5.36 8.46
C GLN A 190 15.31 -5.42 8.05
N THR A 191 14.83 -4.43 7.29
CA THR A 191 13.42 -4.34 6.86
C THR A 191 13.29 -3.56 5.55
N ASN A 192 12.23 -3.81 4.78
CA ASN A 192 11.80 -2.95 3.67
C ASN A 192 10.92 -1.77 4.10
N ALA A 193 10.53 -1.67 5.37
CA ALA A 193 9.78 -0.54 5.88
C ALA A 193 10.65 0.74 5.85
N LYS A 194 10.09 1.84 5.33
CA LYS A 194 10.82 3.12 5.25
C LYS A 194 11.07 3.77 6.61
N LYS A 195 10.17 3.54 7.57
CA LYS A 195 10.24 4.05 8.94
C LYS A 195 9.59 3.04 9.88
N GLY A 196 10.08 2.97 11.10
CA GLY A 196 9.53 2.10 12.14
C GLY A 196 10.29 2.25 13.44
N THR A 197 9.74 1.66 14.50
CA THR A 197 10.42 1.47 15.78
C THR A 197 10.26 0.02 16.18
N PHE A 198 11.19 -0.50 16.99
CA PHE A 198 11.10 -1.87 17.51
C PHE A 198 11.37 -1.85 19.01
N LYS A 199 10.90 -2.91 19.68
CA LYS A 199 11.14 -3.13 21.11
C LYS A 199 11.83 -4.47 21.28
N VAL A 200 12.91 -4.49 22.04
CA VAL A 200 13.59 -5.73 22.43
C VAL A 200 12.85 -6.35 23.60
N GLN A 201 12.39 -7.59 23.43
CA GLN A 201 11.81 -8.38 24.50
C GLN A 201 12.81 -9.43 24.96
N MET A 202 13.23 -9.33 26.20
CA MET A 202 14.14 -10.29 26.84
C MET A 202 13.34 -11.26 27.69
N ASN A 203 13.50 -12.56 27.44
CA ASN A 203 12.82 -13.61 28.19
C ASN A 203 13.80 -14.26 29.18
N ASN A 204 13.45 -14.24 30.47
CA ASN A 204 14.27 -14.82 31.55
C ASN A 204 15.72 -14.29 31.58
N ALA A 205 15.92 -13.01 31.25
CA ALA A 205 17.23 -12.40 31.31
C ALA A 205 17.71 -12.28 32.78
N PRO A 206 19.02 -12.44 33.04
CA PRO A 206 19.60 -12.18 34.35
C PRO A 206 19.28 -10.78 34.88
N GLN A 207 19.27 -10.64 36.20
CA GLN A 207 19.10 -9.33 36.81
C GLN A 207 20.26 -8.41 36.41
N GLY A 208 19.95 -7.16 36.04
CA GLY A 208 20.94 -6.17 35.62
C GLY A 208 21.24 -6.17 34.11
N THR A 209 20.62 -7.05 33.31
CA THR A 209 20.74 -6.99 31.84
C THR A 209 20.21 -5.66 31.30
N ARG A 210 20.99 -5.07 30.38
CA ARG A 210 20.65 -3.83 29.67
C ARG A 210 20.70 -4.08 28.17
N VAL A 211 19.88 -3.35 27.44
CA VAL A 211 19.96 -3.24 25.98
C VAL A 211 20.32 -1.80 25.70
N VAL A 212 21.40 -1.60 24.96
CA VAL A 212 21.91 -0.27 24.63
C VAL A 212 22.09 -0.14 23.13
N THR A 213 22.04 1.10 22.63
CA THR A 213 22.40 1.40 21.24
C THR A 213 23.93 1.42 21.06
N GLU A 214 24.39 1.58 19.81
CA GLU A 214 25.82 1.81 19.54
C GLU A 214 26.35 3.10 20.20
N GLN A 215 25.47 4.05 20.54
CA GLN A 215 25.83 5.25 21.30
C GLN A 215 25.83 5.04 22.83
N GLY A 216 25.43 3.86 23.31
CA GLY A 216 25.37 3.55 24.74
C GLY A 216 24.13 4.13 25.45
N GLU A 217 23.10 4.53 24.70
CA GLU A 217 21.81 4.98 25.22
C GLU A 217 20.97 3.83 25.77
#